data_AF-A0AAP2L199-F1
#
_entry.id   AF-A0AAP2L199-F1
#
_cell.length_a   1.000
_cell.length_b   1.000
_cell.length_c   1.000
_cell.angle_alpha   90.00
_cell.angle_beta   90.00
_cell.angle_gamma   90.00
#
_symmetry.space_group_name_H-M   'P 1'
#
loop_
_entity.id
_entity.type
_entity.pdbx_description
1 polymer ?
#
loop_
_entity_poly.entity_id
_entity_poly.type
_entity_poly.pdbx_seq_one_letter_code
_entity_poly.pdbx_strand_id
1 'polypeptide(L)'
;MRYMEGGAYLMSNWTVRFFHWLARAQLATSTISVAVIAVWLPFSIQTEPAIRLAGLGLQLLGIVAAALGIRDTRRMFNKPSFLQLLRSWATSWPRFKPKVQYASGSATLTSSGYASATVWQSAPPYATLEQRIDALEANLKSVEGRLRSSESAISKNKRTFTSKLQQETQERGTQFTELHRKMEATSTDGLRLATAGVFWLAVGLVLSTASPELLALS
;
A
#
# COMPACT_ATOMS: atom_id res chain seq x y z
N MET A 1 33.23 -29.07 -4.75
CA MET A 1 32.71 -29.18 -3.36
C MET A 1 32.02 -27.86 -2.96
N ARG A 2 30.81 -27.59 -3.49
CA ARG A 2 30.05 -26.36 -3.15
C ARG A 2 28.53 -26.47 -3.38
N TYR A 3 27.98 -27.68 -3.20
CA TYR A 3 26.56 -27.96 -3.47
C TYR A 3 25.77 -28.46 -2.25
N MET A 4 26.34 -28.49 -1.05
CA MET A 4 25.66 -29.06 0.13
C MET A 4 25.05 -28.04 1.12
N GLU A 5 25.25 -26.74 0.95
CA GLU A 5 24.68 -25.74 1.87
C GLU A 5 23.26 -25.26 1.49
N GLY A 6 22.75 -25.60 0.30
CA GLY A 6 21.42 -25.17 -0.15
C GLY A 6 20.23 -25.95 0.42
N GLY A 7 20.45 -27.17 0.94
CA GLY A 7 19.37 -28.08 1.36
C GLY A 7 18.66 -27.66 2.66
N ALA A 8 19.40 -27.09 3.61
CA ALA A 8 18.86 -26.70 4.91
C ALA A 8 17.88 -25.53 4.82
N TYR A 9 18.14 -24.57 3.92
CA TYR A 9 17.26 -23.42 3.68
C TYR A 9 15.94 -23.80 2.99
N LEU A 10 15.94 -24.84 2.16
CA LEU A 10 14.74 -25.33 1.47
C LEU A 10 13.79 -26.08 2.42
N MET A 11 14.32 -26.87 3.37
CA MET A 11 13.51 -27.60 4.35
C MET A 11 12.86 -26.68 5.39
N SER A 12 13.57 -25.65 5.86
CA SER A 12 13.03 -24.67 6.83
C SER A 12 11.86 -23.86 6.27
N ASN A 13 11.91 -23.46 5.01
CA ASN A 13 10.82 -22.73 4.37
C ASN A 13 9.60 -23.62 4.08
N TRP A 14 9.79 -24.93 3.90
CA TRP A 14 8.70 -25.86 3.63
C TRP A 14 7.82 -26.09 4.86
N THR A 15 8.42 -26.24 6.05
CA THR A 15 7.66 -26.45 7.29
C THR A 15 6.82 -25.23 7.68
N VAL A 16 7.36 -24.02 7.53
CA VAL A 16 6.60 -22.77 7.77
C VAL A 16 5.43 -22.64 6.78
N ARG A 17 5.65 -22.98 5.50
CA ARG A 17 4.57 -22.99 4.49
C ARG A 17 3.51 -24.05 4.78
N PHE A 18 3.91 -25.22 5.26
CA PHE A 18 3.01 -26.30 5.64
C PHE A 18 2.16 -25.93 6.87
N PHE A 19 2.77 -25.37 7.92
CA PHE A 19 2.03 -24.87 9.09
C PHE A 19 1.11 -23.72 8.74
N HIS A 20 1.52 -22.80 7.86
CA HIS A 20 0.65 -21.72 7.40
C HIS A 20 -0.52 -22.25 6.56
N TRP A 21 -0.29 -23.26 5.71
CA TRP A 21 -1.33 -23.96 4.96
C TRP A 21 -2.31 -24.69 5.89
N LEU A 22 -1.81 -25.35 6.93
CA LEU A 22 -2.62 -26.05 7.93
C LEU A 22 -3.44 -25.07 8.79
N ALA A 23 -2.87 -23.94 9.20
CA ALA A 23 -3.59 -22.87 9.89
C ALA A 23 -4.69 -22.24 9.01
N ARG A 24 -4.44 -22.13 7.69
CA ARG A 24 -5.43 -21.65 6.70
C ARG A 24 -6.57 -22.68 6.51
N ALA A 25 -6.24 -23.97 6.57
CA ALA A 25 -7.23 -25.05 6.57
C ALA A 25 -8.03 -25.09 7.89
N GLN A 26 -7.44 -24.68 9.02
CA GLN A 26 -8.09 -24.68 10.33
C GLN A 26 -9.30 -23.73 10.42
N LEU A 27 -9.29 -22.62 9.68
CA LEU A 27 -10.45 -21.73 9.57
C LEU A 27 -11.59 -22.36 8.76
N ALA A 28 -11.26 -23.10 7.69
CA ALA A 28 -12.25 -23.82 6.90
C ALA A 28 -12.81 -25.03 7.66
N THR A 29 -11.97 -25.77 8.40
CA THR A 29 -12.44 -26.90 9.19
C THR A 29 -13.24 -26.44 10.40
N SER A 30 -12.81 -25.42 11.14
CA SER A 30 -13.57 -24.88 12.27
C SER A 30 -14.96 -24.35 11.87
N THR A 31 -15.06 -23.69 10.71
CA THR A 31 -16.37 -23.25 10.18
C THR A 31 -17.26 -24.44 9.83
N ILE A 32 -16.74 -25.46 9.13
CA ILE A 32 -17.50 -26.68 8.83
C ILE A 32 -17.93 -27.40 10.13
N SER A 33 -17.05 -27.51 11.12
CA SER A 33 -17.37 -28.13 12.42
C SER A 33 -18.51 -27.41 13.13
N VAL A 34 -18.47 -26.07 13.18
CA VAL A 34 -19.52 -25.26 13.79
C VAL A 34 -20.84 -25.42 13.03
N ALA A 35 -20.80 -25.52 11.69
CA ALA A 35 -22.00 -25.78 10.87
C ALA A 35 -22.64 -27.12 11.21
N VAL A 36 -21.82 -28.17 11.24
CA VAL A 36 -22.27 -29.53 11.54
C VAL A 36 -22.87 -29.59 12.96
N ILE A 37 -22.21 -28.98 13.95
CA ILE A 37 -22.71 -28.93 15.33
C ILE A 37 -24.02 -28.14 15.42
N ALA A 38 -24.11 -26.99 14.74
CA ALA A 38 -25.30 -26.14 14.75
C ALA A 38 -26.52 -26.79 14.09
N VAL A 39 -26.31 -27.66 13.09
CA VAL A 39 -27.37 -28.43 12.44
C VAL A 39 -27.72 -29.70 13.24
N TRP A 40 -26.73 -30.35 13.85
CA TRP A 40 -26.92 -31.61 14.56
C TRP A 40 -27.64 -31.45 15.91
N LEU A 41 -27.26 -30.44 16.71
CA LEU A 41 -27.88 -30.15 18.02
C LEU A 41 -29.41 -30.04 18.00
N PRO A 42 -30.03 -29.22 17.12
CA PRO A 42 -31.49 -29.10 17.09
C PRO A 42 -32.20 -30.36 16.58
N PHE A 43 -31.55 -31.16 15.73
CA PHE A 43 -32.10 -32.43 15.25
C PHE A 43 -32.21 -33.48 16.36
N SER A 44 -31.33 -33.42 17.37
CA SER A 44 -31.40 -34.29 18.55
C SER A 44 -32.46 -33.88 19.58
N ILE A 45 -32.87 -32.60 19.61
CA ILE A 45 -33.77 -32.05 20.64
C ILE A 45 -35.23 -32.00 20.15
N GLN A 46 -35.48 -32.03 18.83
CA GLN A 46 -36.81 -32.14 18.18
C GLN A 46 -37.89 -31.19 18.74
N THR A 47 -37.51 -29.99 19.19
CA THR A 47 -38.47 -28.96 19.61
C THR A 47 -38.41 -27.77 18.65
N GLU A 48 -39.57 -27.33 18.17
CA GLU A 48 -39.71 -26.16 17.30
C GLU A 48 -38.94 -24.91 17.79
N PRO A 49 -39.03 -24.49 19.07
CA PRO A 49 -38.27 -23.33 19.54
C PRO A 49 -36.76 -23.51 19.48
N ALA A 50 -36.24 -24.74 19.66
CA ALA A 50 -34.81 -25.01 19.56
C ALA A 50 -34.30 -24.87 18.11
N ILE A 51 -35.09 -25.31 17.13
CA ILE A 51 -34.76 -25.16 15.70
C ILE A 51 -34.74 -23.67 15.32
N ARG A 52 -35.73 -22.89 15.76
CA ARG A 52 -35.78 -21.43 15.50
C ARG A 52 -34.61 -20.68 16.15
N LEU A 53 -34.27 -20.99 17.40
CA LEU A 53 -33.14 -20.37 18.11
C LEU A 53 -31.79 -20.74 17.47
N ALA A 54 -31.62 -21.99 17.02
CA ALA A 54 -30.42 -22.43 16.31
C ALA A 54 -30.26 -21.69 14.97
N GLY A 55 -31.35 -21.53 14.21
CA GLY A 55 -31.37 -20.74 12.97
C GLY A 55 -31.00 -19.27 13.19
N LEU A 56 -31.56 -18.63 14.22
CA LEU A 56 -31.24 -17.25 14.60
C LEU A 56 -29.77 -17.10 15.02
N GLY A 57 -29.26 -18.05 15.80
CA GLY A 57 -27.84 -18.10 16.18
C GLY A 57 -26.92 -18.20 14.96
N LEU A 58 -27.26 -19.04 14.00
CA LEU A 58 -26.50 -19.20 12.75
C LEU A 58 -26.50 -17.92 11.90
N GLN A 59 -27.64 -17.23 11.83
CA GLN A 59 -27.74 -15.94 11.14
C GLN A 59 -26.87 -14.87 11.79
N LEU A 60 -26.90 -14.74 13.13
CA LEU A 60 -26.02 -13.81 13.85
C LEU A 60 -24.55 -14.14 13.63
N LEU A 61 -24.18 -15.43 13.65
CA LEU A 61 -22.82 -15.88 13.40
C LEU A 61 -22.39 -15.53 11.96
N GLY A 62 -23.27 -15.72 10.97
CA GLY A 62 -23.06 -15.29 9.58
C GLY A 62 -22.85 -13.79 9.44
N ILE A 63 -23.66 -12.97 10.13
CA ILE A 63 -23.51 -11.50 10.14
C ILE A 63 -22.16 -11.10 10.76
N VAL A 64 -21.78 -11.70 11.90
CA VAL A 64 -20.51 -11.43 12.57
C VAL A 64 -19.32 -11.84 11.69
N ALA A 65 -19.37 -13.01 11.06
CA ALA A 65 -18.32 -13.48 10.15
C ALA A 65 -18.16 -12.54 8.94
N ALA A 66 -19.26 -12.12 8.31
CA ALA A 66 -19.24 -11.14 7.23
C ALA A 66 -18.69 -9.78 7.68
N ALA A 67 -19.09 -9.31 8.87
CA ALA A 67 -18.60 -8.05 9.44
C ALA A 67 -17.09 -8.10 9.74
N LEU A 68 -16.58 -9.23 10.25
CA LEU A 68 -15.15 -9.45 10.45
C LEU A 68 -14.40 -9.48 9.11
N GLY A 69 -14.93 -10.14 8.08
CA GLY A 69 -14.34 -10.12 6.75
C GLY A 69 -14.25 -8.73 6.12
N ILE A 70 -15.31 -7.92 6.27
CA ILE A 70 -15.30 -6.52 5.84
C ILE A 70 -14.28 -5.70 6.66
N ARG A 71 -14.17 -5.95 7.97
CA ARG A 71 -13.23 -5.26 8.85
C ARG A 71 -11.78 -5.53 8.46
N ASP A 72 -11.43 -6.78 8.18
CA ASP A 72 -10.06 -7.15 7.79
C ASP A 72 -9.72 -6.63 6.40
N THR A 73 -10.66 -6.71 5.45
CA THR A 73 -10.49 -6.11 4.12
C THR A 73 -10.24 -4.59 4.24
N ARG A 74 -10.97 -3.88 5.12
CA ARG A 74 -10.75 -2.44 5.35
C ARG A 74 -9.39 -2.11 5.97
N ARG A 75 -8.90 -2.95 6.90
CA ARG A 75 -7.57 -2.78 7.49
C ARG A 75 -6.48 -2.86 6.41
N MET A 76 -6.61 -3.76 5.44
CA MET A 76 -5.64 -3.89 4.36
C MET A 76 -5.58 -2.66 3.44
N PHE A 77 -6.70 -1.93 3.28
CA PHE A 77 -6.74 -0.70 2.48
C PHE A 77 -6.41 0.57 3.27
N ASN A 78 -5.96 0.47 4.53
CA ASN A 78 -5.75 1.62 5.43
C ASN A 78 -6.96 2.58 5.49
N LYS A 79 -8.17 2.03 5.25
CA LYS A 79 -9.41 2.82 5.30
C LYS A 79 -9.81 2.98 6.77
N PRO A 80 -10.27 4.16 7.19
CA PRO A 80 -10.76 4.36 8.55
C PRO A 80 -11.86 3.35 8.89
N SER A 81 -11.85 2.89 10.15
CA SER A 81 -12.81 1.91 10.63
C SER A 81 -14.24 2.44 10.46
N PHE A 82 -15.23 1.56 10.34
CA PHE A 82 -16.63 2.01 10.18
C PHE A 82 -17.06 2.91 11.35
N LEU A 83 -16.58 2.61 12.56
CA LEU A 83 -16.77 3.46 13.74
C LEU A 83 -16.10 4.83 13.60
N GLN A 84 -14.91 4.91 12.99
CA GLN A 84 -14.29 6.20 12.68
C GLN A 84 -15.08 6.96 11.62
N LEU A 85 -15.65 6.27 10.62
CA LEU A 85 -16.53 6.89 9.63
C LEU A 85 -17.82 7.42 10.27
N LEU A 86 -18.42 6.62 11.15
CA LEU A 86 -19.63 6.98 11.88
C LEU A 86 -19.36 8.13 12.85
N ARG A 87 -18.21 8.08 13.55
CA ARG A 87 -17.75 9.15 14.43
C ARG A 87 -17.43 10.39 13.62
N SER A 88 -16.73 10.28 12.48
CA SER A 88 -16.43 11.42 11.61
C SER A 88 -17.70 12.03 11.06
N TRP A 89 -18.66 11.21 10.64
CA TRP A 89 -19.98 11.63 10.18
C TRP A 89 -20.74 12.35 11.30
N ALA A 90 -20.80 11.77 12.50
CA ALA A 90 -21.43 12.37 13.67
C ALA A 90 -20.73 13.68 14.11
N THR A 91 -19.41 13.78 13.98
CA THR A 91 -18.66 15.00 14.26
C THR A 91 -18.71 16.02 13.13
N SER A 92 -19.00 15.58 11.90
CA SER A 92 -19.23 16.43 10.72
C SER A 92 -20.63 17.03 10.71
N TRP A 93 -21.46 16.68 11.70
CA TRP A 93 -22.72 17.37 11.94
C TRP A 93 -22.43 18.88 12.02
N PRO A 94 -23.07 19.70 11.16
CA PRO A 94 -22.67 21.08 10.94
C PRO A 94 -22.81 21.87 12.24
N ARG A 95 -21.68 22.12 12.91
CA ARG A 95 -21.60 23.08 14.00
C ARG A 95 -21.46 24.46 13.37
N PHE A 96 -22.50 25.29 13.54
CA PHE A 96 -22.54 26.70 13.17
C PHE A 96 -21.49 27.52 13.95
N LYS A 97 -20.20 27.37 13.60
CA LYS A 97 -19.14 28.24 14.09
C LYS A 97 -18.28 28.74 12.92
N PRO A 98 -18.01 30.04 12.82
CA PRO A 98 -17.18 30.61 11.76
C PRO A 98 -15.75 30.08 11.88
N LYS A 99 -15.24 29.48 10.79
CA LYS A 99 -13.85 28.99 10.70
C LYS A 99 -12.92 30.17 10.42
N VAL A 100 -12.05 30.49 11.38
CA VAL A 100 -10.88 31.35 11.16
C VAL A 100 -9.76 30.46 10.60
N GLN A 101 -9.39 30.65 9.33
CA GLN A 101 -8.33 29.89 8.68
C GLN A 101 -6.97 30.56 8.96
N TYR A 102 -6.08 29.89 9.67
CA TYR A 102 -4.67 30.28 9.77
C TYR A 102 -3.89 29.55 8.68
N ALA A 103 -3.45 30.30 7.66
CA ALA A 103 -2.54 29.80 6.63
C ALA A 103 -1.09 30.02 7.09
N SER A 104 -0.39 28.94 7.44
CA SER A 104 1.07 28.98 7.62
C SER A 104 1.74 28.41 6.38
N GLY A 105 2.46 29.28 5.64
CA GLY A 105 3.29 28.87 4.51
C GLY A 105 4.73 28.65 4.98
N SER A 106 5.24 27.43 4.82
CA SER A 106 6.68 27.14 4.96
C SER A 106 7.37 27.35 3.61
N ALA A 107 8.22 28.37 3.50
CA ALA A 107 9.08 28.55 2.33
C ALA A 107 10.41 27.81 2.57
N THR A 108 10.65 26.73 1.84
CA THR A 108 11.94 26.04 1.84
C THR A 108 12.86 26.67 0.79
N LEU A 109 13.77 27.54 1.23
CA LEU A 109 14.80 28.13 0.39
C LEU A 109 15.93 27.11 0.15
N THR A 110 16.02 26.57 -1.06
CA THR A 110 17.15 25.76 -1.50
C THR A 110 18.20 26.67 -2.13
N SER A 111 19.24 26.98 -1.37
CA SER A 111 20.41 27.76 -1.81
C SER A 111 21.43 26.84 -2.46
N SER A 112 21.56 26.89 -3.79
CA SER A 112 22.70 26.32 -4.53
C SER A 112 23.42 27.44 -5.28
N GLY A 113 24.25 28.20 -4.58
CA GLY A 113 25.03 29.29 -5.17
C GLY A 113 26.31 28.79 -5.85
N TYR A 114 26.43 28.99 -7.17
CA TYR A 114 27.70 28.89 -7.89
C TYR A 114 28.34 30.27 -7.97
N ALA A 115 29.49 30.47 -7.31
CA ALA A 115 30.30 31.68 -7.44
C ALA A 115 31.24 31.55 -8.63
N SER A 116 31.12 32.44 -9.63
CA SER A 116 32.04 32.52 -10.77
C SER A 116 32.73 33.89 -10.76
N ALA A 117 34.02 33.91 -10.45
CA ALA A 117 34.85 35.11 -10.58
C ALA A 117 35.32 35.25 -12.05
N THR A 118 35.09 36.41 -12.65
CA THR A 118 35.60 36.73 -14.00
C THR A 118 36.68 37.80 -13.85
N VAL A 119 37.91 37.49 -14.26
CA VAL A 119 39.01 38.45 -14.34
C VAL A 119 39.15 38.85 -15.80
N TRP A 120 39.06 40.15 -16.08
CA TRP A 120 39.24 40.72 -17.42
C TRP A 120 40.46 41.64 -17.40
N GLN A 121 41.39 41.44 -18.32
CA GLN A 121 42.55 42.33 -18.46
C GLN A 121 42.21 43.46 -19.44
N SER A 122 42.15 44.69 -18.93
CA SER A 122 41.99 45.89 -19.74
C SER A 122 43.35 46.53 -20.01
N ALA A 123 43.65 46.86 -21.26
CA ALA A 123 44.86 47.59 -21.61
C ALA A 123 44.72 49.09 -21.26
N PRO A 124 45.77 49.74 -20.72
CA PRO A 124 45.76 51.17 -20.44
C PRO A 124 45.54 52.02 -21.73
N PRO A 125 45.01 53.25 -21.62
CA PRO A 125 44.74 54.11 -22.78
C PRO A 125 45.98 54.37 -23.66
N TYR A 126 47.15 54.45 -23.03
CA TYR A 126 48.45 54.74 -23.66
C TYR A 126 49.25 53.48 -24.04
N ALA A 127 48.65 52.28 -23.89
CA ALA A 127 49.31 51.02 -24.20
C ALA A 127 49.60 50.90 -25.71
N THR A 128 50.76 50.34 -26.03
CA THR A 128 51.14 50.09 -27.43
C THR A 128 50.19 49.08 -28.08
N LEU A 129 50.17 49.02 -29.42
CA LEU A 129 49.29 48.12 -30.16
C LEU A 129 49.51 46.65 -29.74
N GLU A 130 50.76 46.28 -29.54
CA GLU A 130 51.21 44.95 -29.13
C GLU A 130 50.63 44.58 -27.76
N GLN A 131 50.69 45.48 -26.78
CA GLN A 131 50.12 45.26 -25.45
C GLN A 131 48.59 45.08 -25.47
N ARG A 132 47.91 45.74 -26.42
CA ARG A 132 46.45 45.57 -26.60
C ARG A 132 46.12 44.21 -27.23
N ILE A 133 46.94 43.74 -28.17
CA ILE A 133 46.81 42.41 -28.78
C ILE A 133 47.05 41.34 -27.71
N ASP A 134 48.11 41.46 -26.91
CA ASP A 134 48.41 40.51 -25.83
C ASP A 134 47.26 40.42 -24.81
N ALA A 135 46.67 41.56 -24.42
CA ALA A 135 45.52 41.59 -23.52
C ALA A 135 44.27 40.94 -24.15
N LEU A 136 44.03 41.13 -25.45
CA LEU A 136 42.94 40.48 -26.18
C LEU A 136 43.15 38.96 -26.28
N GLU A 137 44.36 38.51 -26.59
CA GLU A 137 44.70 37.08 -26.63
C GLU A 137 44.54 36.42 -25.26
N ALA A 138 44.96 37.09 -24.19
CA ALA A 138 44.78 36.61 -22.82
C ALA A 138 43.28 36.50 -22.44
N ASN A 139 42.47 37.50 -22.80
CA ASN A 139 41.02 37.46 -22.58
C ASN A 139 40.34 36.35 -23.41
N LEU A 140 40.73 36.18 -24.68
CA LEU A 140 40.19 35.13 -25.55
C LEU A 140 40.47 33.74 -24.97
N LYS A 141 41.70 33.50 -24.52
CA LYS A 141 42.10 32.24 -23.86
C LYS A 141 41.33 32.00 -22.57
N SER A 142 41.05 33.05 -21.79
CA SER A 142 40.21 32.98 -20.59
C SER A 142 38.76 32.60 -20.94
N VAL A 143 38.17 33.20 -21.97
CA VAL A 143 36.82 32.87 -22.45
C VAL A 143 36.74 31.43 -22.95
N GLU A 144 37.72 30.97 -23.74
CA GLU A 144 37.77 29.58 -24.21
C GLU A 144 37.85 28.59 -23.04
N GLY A 145 38.69 28.88 -22.04
CA GLY A 145 38.78 28.08 -20.81
C GLY A 145 37.45 27.99 -20.06
N ARG A 146 36.71 29.10 -19.97
CA ARG A 146 35.37 29.16 -19.36
C ARG A 146 34.32 28.40 -20.15
N LEU A 147 34.38 28.45 -21.47
CA LEU A 147 33.46 27.71 -22.33
C LEU A 147 33.65 26.20 -22.13
N ARG A 148 34.91 25.73 -22.17
CA ARG A 148 35.25 24.32 -21.91
C ARG A 148 34.86 23.87 -20.51
N SER A 149 35.06 24.71 -19.49
CA SER A 149 34.66 24.36 -18.11
C SER A 149 33.14 24.31 -17.95
N SER A 150 32.40 25.22 -18.61
CA SER A 150 30.94 25.22 -18.65
C SER A 150 30.38 23.97 -19.36
N GLU A 151 30.92 23.62 -20.52
CA GLU A 151 30.55 22.38 -21.24
C GLU A 151 30.82 21.12 -20.40
N SER A 152 31.95 21.09 -19.69
CA SER A 152 32.29 20.02 -18.75
C SER A 152 31.29 19.96 -17.58
N ALA A 153 30.91 21.10 -17.01
CA ALA A 153 29.92 21.16 -15.93
C ALA A 153 28.52 20.71 -16.41
N ILE A 154 28.08 21.17 -17.58
CA ILE A 154 26.81 20.80 -18.20
C ILE A 154 26.77 19.30 -18.48
N SER A 155 27.84 18.74 -19.07
CA SER A 155 27.90 17.31 -19.37
C SER A 155 27.93 16.45 -18.10
N LYS A 156 28.63 16.87 -17.04
CA LYS A 156 28.57 16.22 -15.73
C LYS A 156 27.16 16.27 -15.13
N ASN A 157 26.51 17.43 -15.15
CA ASN A 157 25.15 17.58 -14.64
C ASN A 157 24.15 16.72 -15.41
N LYS A 158 24.27 16.67 -16.74
CA LYS A 158 23.43 15.80 -17.59
C LYS A 158 23.61 14.32 -17.23
N ARG A 159 24.84 13.85 -17.01
CA ARG A 159 25.12 12.47 -16.59
C ARG A 159 24.50 12.17 -15.22
N THR A 160 24.69 13.05 -14.24
CA THR A 160 24.11 12.91 -12.90
C THR A 160 22.58 12.92 -12.92
N PHE A 161 21.97 13.77 -13.75
CA PHE A 161 20.51 13.84 -13.86
C PHE A 161 19.95 12.58 -14.54
N THR A 162 20.63 12.09 -15.58
CA THR A 162 20.26 10.85 -16.27
C THR A 162 20.38 9.65 -15.33
N SER A 163 21.44 9.57 -14.51
CA SER A 163 21.60 8.48 -13.55
C SER A 163 20.53 8.53 -12.44
N LYS A 164 20.19 9.72 -11.94
CA LYS A 164 19.10 9.91 -10.97
C LYS A 164 17.74 9.50 -11.54
N LEU A 165 17.43 9.89 -12.78
CA LEU A 165 16.20 9.47 -13.46
C LEU A 165 16.13 7.96 -13.65
N GLN A 166 17.25 7.34 -14.02
CA GLN A 166 17.31 5.88 -14.17
C GLN A 166 17.11 5.17 -12.83
N GLN A 167 17.71 5.68 -11.76
CA GLN A 167 17.51 5.18 -10.41
C GLN A 167 16.04 5.32 -9.96
N GLU A 168 15.44 6.50 -10.14
CA GLU A 168 14.03 6.73 -9.80
C GLU A 168 13.10 5.81 -10.61
N THR A 169 13.40 5.59 -11.89
CA THR A 169 12.63 4.68 -12.74
C THR A 169 12.72 3.24 -12.24
N GLN A 170 13.92 2.81 -11.82
CA GLN A 170 14.13 1.49 -11.25
C GLN A 170 13.42 1.34 -9.89
N GLU A 171 13.52 2.33 -9.02
CA GLU A 171 12.83 2.37 -7.71
C GLU A 171 11.31 2.39 -7.87
N ARG A 172 10.78 3.15 -8.84
CA ARG A 172 9.34 3.10 -9.16
C ARG A 172 8.92 1.75 -9.71
N GLY A 173 9.77 1.11 -10.53
CA GLY A 173 9.53 -0.24 -11.04
C GLY A 173 9.40 -1.25 -9.90
N THR A 174 10.34 -1.25 -8.95
CA THR A 174 10.29 -2.15 -7.78
C THR A 174 9.08 -1.85 -6.90
N GLN A 175 8.80 -0.57 -6.59
CA GLN A 175 7.61 -0.17 -5.84
C GLN A 175 6.31 -0.60 -6.53
N PHE A 176 6.21 -0.46 -7.85
CA PHE A 176 5.03 -0.85 -8.60
C PHE A 176 4.81 -2.36 -8.57
N THR A 177 5.86 -3.16 -8.74
CA THR A 177 5.76 -4.63 -8.62
C THR A 177 5.37 -5.07 -7.22
N GLU A 178 5.89 -4.41 -6.17
CA GLU A 178 5.52 -4.69 -4.79
C GLU A 178 4.05 -4.31 -4.51
N LEU A 179 3.62 -3.15 -5.00
CA LEU A 179 2.24 -2.69 -4.88
C LEU A 179 1.28 -3.63 -5.62
N HIS A 180 1.64 -4.08 -6.82
CA HIS A 180 0.85 -5.03 -7.60
C HIS A 180 0.72 -6.36 -6.87
N ARG A 181 1.82 -6.89 -6.31
CA ARG A 181 1.80 -8.12 -5.51
C ARG A 181 0.96 -7.97 -4.24
N LYS A 182 1.00 -6.81 -3.58
CA LYS A 182 0.11 -6.49 -2.44
C LYS A 182 -1.35 -6.44 -2.89
N MET A 183 -1.66 -5.81 -4.02
CA MET A 183 -3.02 -5.78 -4.56
C MET A 183 -3.54 -7.18 -4.92
N GLU A 184 -2.73 -8.03 -5.53
CA GLU A 184 -3.10 -9.40 -5.87
C GLU A 184 -3.35 -10.26 -4.63
N ALA A 185 -2.46 -10.16 -3.62
CA ALA A 185 -2.63 -10.83 -2.33
C ALA A 185 -3.88 -10.34 -1.58
N THR A 186 -4.15 -9.03 -1.56
CA THR A 186 -5.33 -8.46 -0.91
C THR A 186 -6.63 -8.79 -1.64
N SER A 187 -6.62 -8.81 -2.98
CA SER A 187 -7.81 -9.13 -3.78
C SER A 187 -8.23 -10.59 -3.62
N THR A 188 -7.26 -11.51 -3.52
CA THR A 188 -7.54 -12.94 -3.38
C THR A 188 -7.94 -13.35 -1.97
N ASP A 189 -7.42 -12.70 -0.93
CA ASP A 189 -7.70 -13.07 0.46
C ASP A 189 -9.02 -12.45 0.99
N GLY A 190 -9.30 -11.19 0.65
CA GLY A 190 -10.55 -10.51 1.06
C GLY A 190 -11.80 -11.10 0.41
N LEU A 191 -11.70 -11.51 -0.86
CA LEU A 191 -12.85 -12.04 -1.60
C LEU A 191 -13.32 -13.38 -1.00
N ARG A 192 -12.40 -14.25 -0.58
CA ARG A 192 -12.70 -15.56 0.00
C ARG A 192 -13.44 -15.46 1.33
N LEU A 193 -13.05 -14.54 2.21
CA LEU A 193 -13.75 -14.33 3.47
C LEU A 193 -15.16 -13.76 3.25
N ALA A 194 -15.31 -12.86 2.28
CA ALA A 194 -16.62 -12.31 1.93
C ALA A 194 -17.56 -13.37 1.34
N THR A 195 -17.06 -14.24 0.45
CA THR A 195 -17.88 -15.33 -0.12
C THR A 195 -18.31 -16.33 0.96
N ALA A 196 -17.41 -16.66 1.90
CA ALA A 196 -17.75 -17.52 3.04
C ALA A 196 -18.84 -16.92 3.92
N GLY A 197 -18.81 -15.62 4.19
CA GLY A 197 -19.85 -14.92 4.96
C GLY A 197 -21.21 -14.93 4.24
N VAL A 198 -21.24 -14.69 2.92
CA VAL A 198 -22.48 -14.74 2.13
C VAL A 198 -23.06 -16.16 2.10
N PHE A 199 -22.20 -17.18 1.96
CA PHE A 199 -22.62 -18.58 2.02
C PHE A 199 -23.29 -18.91 3.37
N TRP A 200 -22.70 -18.47 4.48
CA TRP A 200 -23.28 -18.65 5.81
C TRP A 200 -24.65 -17.98 5.99
N LEU A 201 -24.81 -16.76 5.49
CA LEU A 201 -26.08 -16.05 5.53
C LEU A 201 -27.15 -16.78 4.71
N ALA A 202 -26.79 -17.30 3.54
CA ALA A 202 -27.72 -18.07 2.70
C ALA A 202 -28.19 -19.35 3.40
N VAL A 203 -27.27 -20.12 4.01
CA VAL A 203 -27.61 -21.34 4.75
C VAL A 203 -28.50 -21.02 5.95
N GLY A 204 -28.17 -20.01 6.75
CA GLY A 204 -28.98 -19.58 7.89
C GLY A 204 -30.37 -19.07 7.50
N LEU A 205 -30.50 -18.41 6.34
CA LEU A 205 -31.78 -18.00 5.80
C LEU A 205 -32.63 -19.21 5.40
N VAL A 206 -32.06 -20.17 4.65
CA VAL A 206 -32.77 -21.38 4.23
C VAL A 206 -33.26 -22.18 5.44
N LEU A 207 -32.42 -22.41 6.45
CA LEU A 207 -32.83 -23.12 7.68
C LEU A 207 -33.97 -22.39 8.42
N SER A 208 -33.88 -21.07 8.53
CA SER A 208 -34.92 -20.28 9.20
C SER A 208 -36.24 -20.28 8.46
N THR A 209 -36.22 -20.37 7.13
CA THR A 209 -37.42 -20.31 6.29
C THR A 209 -38.04 -21.68 6.06
N ALA A 210 -37.24 -22.75 6.04
CA ALA A 210 -37.68 -24.14 5.86
C ALA A 210 -38.08 -24.85 7.17
N SER A 211 -37.88 -24.20 8.33
CA SER A 211 -38.26 -24.73 9.65
C SER A 211 -39.68 -25.30 9.75
N PRO A 212 -40.75 -24.65 9.23
CA PRO A 212 -42.10 -25.20 9.32
C PRO A 212 -42.33 -26.41 8.40
N GLU A 213 -41.67 -26.48 7.25
CA GLU A 213 -41.77 -27.61 6.29
C GLU A 213 -41.03 -28.85 6.82
N LEU A 214 -39.90 -28.67 7.49
CA LEU A 214 -39.12 -29.76 8.08
C LEU A 214 -39.85 -30.45 9.24
N LEU A 215 -40.63 -29.70 10.02
CA LEU A 215 -41.47 -30.24 11.08
C LEU A 215 -42.70 -30.99 10.55
N ALA A 216 -43.14 -30.71 9.32
CA ALA A 216 -44.26 -31.40 8.69
C ALA A 216 -43.86 -32.77 8.08
N LEU A 217 -42.55 -33.00 7.90
CA LEU A 217 -41.97 -34.20 7.28
C LEU A 217 -41.42 -35.23 8.29
N SER A 218 -41.32 -34.88 9.58
CA SER A 218 -40.89 -35.76 10.68
C SER A 218 -42.07 -36.29 11.47
#